data_AF-A0A5C5BTC6-F1
#
_entry.id   AF-A0A5C5BTC6-F1
#
_cell.length_a   1.000
_cell.length_b   1.000
_cell.length_c   1.000
_cell.angle_alpha   90.00
_cell.angle_beta   90.00
_cell.angle_gamma   90.00
#
_symmetry.space_group_name_H-M   'P 1'
#
loop_
_entity.id
_entity.type
_entity.pdbx_description
1 polymer ?
#
loop_
_entity_poly.entity_id
_entity_poly.type
_entity_poly.pdbx_seq_one_letter_code
_entity_poly.pdbx_strand_id
1 'polypeptide(L)'
;MIRGVPVTLYRRAEIGRDEMGEPIVEWIPETVEDALWTQGEGDSEGLSDGARPLGTDDTVTVHLPKAYKASVAGCEFEILGRRYRVEGDPVGYMPELTPGRYNRRVTARRVDG
;
A
#
# COMPACT_ATOMS: atom_id res chain seq x y z
N MET A 1 15.54 15.53 -9.59
CA MET A 1 14.10 15.27 -9.82
C MET A 1 13.74 14.00 -9.05
N ILE A 2 12.70 14.00 -8.23
CA ILE A 2 12.26 12.79 -7.50
C ILE A 2 11.78 11.76 -8.53
N ARG A 3 12.17 10.50 -8.38
CA ARG A 3 11.80 9.38 -9.26
C ARG A 3 11.18 8.27 -8.41
N GLY A 4 10.00 7.81 -8.79
CA GLY A 4 9.35 6.66 -8.16
C GLY A 4 9.99 5.36 -8.60
N VAL A 5 9.63 4.30 -7.88
CA VAL A 5 9.98 2.92 -8.19
C VAL A 5 8.71 2.14 -8.50
N PRO A 6 8.80 1.10 -9.36
CA PRO A 6 7.69 0.19 -9.56
C PRO A 6 7.40 -0.56 -8.26
N VAL A 7 6.12 -0.60 -7.87
CA VAL A 7 5.63 -1.43 -6.76
C VAL A 7 4.52 -2.33 -7.28
N THR A 8 4.50 -3.58 -6.81
CA THR A 8 3.44 -4.52 -7.18
C THR A 8 2.30 -4.40 -6.18
N LEU A 9 1.09 -4.19 -6.67
CA LEU A 9 -0.15 -4.18 -5.92
C LEU A 9 -0.95 -5.42 -6.27
N TYR A 10 -1.33 -6.22 -5.29
CA TYR A 10 -2.17 -7.39 -5.46
C TYR A 10 -3.60 -7.03 -5.10
N ARG A 11 -4.51 -7.31 -6.03
CA ARG A 11 -5.95 -7.11 -5.87
C ARG A 11 -6.63 -8.46 -5.76
N ARG A 12 -7.49 -8.62 -4.75
CA ARG A 12 -8.40 -9.76 -4.67
C ARG A 12 -9.45 -9.67 -5.79
N ALA A 13 -9.61 -10.74 -6.56
CA ALA A 13 -10.67 -10.87 -7.54
C ALA A 13 -11.34 -12.24 -7.38
N GLU A 14 -12.68 -12.26 -7.40
CA GLU A 14 -13.44 -13.51 -7.53
C GLU A 14 -13.36 -13.95 -8.99
N ILE A 15 -12.61 -15.01 -9.26
CA ILE A 15 -12.42 -15.55 -10.62
C ILE A 15 -13.47 -16.61 -10.99
N GLY A 16 -14.31 -16.99 -10.03
CA GLY A 16 -15.37 -17.96 -10.22
C GLY A 16 -15.90 -18.48 -8.89
N ARG A 17 -16.71 -19.53 -8.95
CA ARG A 17 -17.19 -20.26 -7.79
C ARG A 17 -16.89 -21.74 -7.96
N ASP A 18 -16.55 -22.40 -6.88
CA ASP A 18 -16.28 -23.84 -6.88
C ASP A 18 -17.57 -24.68 -6.96
N GLU A 19 -17.41 -26.00 -6.94
CA GLU A 19 -18.52 -26.96 -7.03
C GLU A 19 -19.50 -26.87 -5.84
N MET A 20 -19.08 -26.28 -4.71
CA MET A 20 -19.90 -26.03 -3.52
C MET A 20 -20.48 -24.61 -3.47
N GLY A 21 -20.19 -23.77 -4.48
CA GLY A 21 -20.64 -22.39 -4.58
C GLY A 21 -19.81 -21.39 -3.78
N GLU A 22 -18.65 -21.80 -3.26
CA GLU A 22 -17.71 -20.91 -2.58
C GLU A 22 -16.94 -20.06 -3.60
N PRO A 23 -16.73 -18.76 -3.35
CA PRO A 23 -16.02 -17.89 -4.27
C PRO A 23 -14.52 -18.24 -4.30
N ILE A 24 -14.01 -18.51 -5.50
CA ILE A 24 -12.58 -18.71 -5.73
C ILE A 24 -11.96 -17.32 -5.85
N VAL A 25 -11.17 -16.94 -4.84
CA VAL A 25 -10.49 -15.65 -4.78
C VAL A 25 -9.03 -15.82 -5.23
N GLU A 26 -8.63 -15.04 -6.22
CA GLU A 26 -7.24 -14.97 -6.68
C GLU A 26 -6.66 -13.57 -6.45
N TRP A 27 -5.35 -13.52 -6.20
CA TRP A 27 -4.59 -12.29 -6.04
C TRP A 27 -3.97 -11.88 -7.37
N ILE A 28 -4.61 -10.94 -8.07
CA ILE A 28 -4.15 -10.44 -9.36
C ILE A 28 -3.07 -9.36 -9.14
N PRO A 29 -1.84 -9.54 -9.64
CA PRO A 29 -0.79 -8.52 -9.55
C PRO A 29 -1.04 -7.37 -10.55
N GLU A 30 -0.80 -6.15 -10.09
CA GLU A 30 -0.87 -4.89 -10.84
C GLU A 30 0.38 -4.06 -10.54
N THR A 31 1.16 -3.66 -11.54
CA THR A 31 2.36 -2.85 -11.32
C THR A 31 2.03 -1.36 -11.33
N VAL A 32 2.41 -0.65 -10.27
CA VAL A 32 2.36 0.82 -10.19
C VAL A 32 3.76 1.38 -10.40
N GLU A 33 4.01 1.93 -11.59
CA GLU A 33 5.36 2.28 -12.08
C GLU A 33 6.07 3.43 -11.33
N ASP A 34 5.34 4.43 -10.84
CA ASP A 34 5.90 5.65 -10.23
C ASP A 34 5.30 5.83 -8.84
N ALA A 35 5.72 4.98 -7.89
CA ALA A 35 5.35 5.11 -6.47
C ALA A 35 6.58 5.40 -5.61
N LEU A 36 6.38 6.09 -4.48
CA LEU A 36 7.39 6.20 -3.43
C LEU A 36 6.93 5.38 -2.24
N TRP A 37 7.86 4.80 -1.50
CA TRP A 37 7.53 4.12 -0.27
C TRP A 37 8.59 4.36 0.80
N THR A 38 8.18 4.23 2.05
CA THR A 38 8.99 4.44 3.25
C THR A 38 8.54 3.43 4.33
N GLN A 39 9.47 2.96 5.16
CA GLN A 39 9.15 2.09 6.30
C GLN A 39 8.94 2.96 7.54
N GLY A 40 7.97 2.58 8.37
CA GLY A 40 7.83 3.12 9.73
C GLY A 40 7.25 4.50 9.91
N GLU A 41 6.71 5.13 8.85
CA GLU A 41 5.87 6.33 8.98
C GLU A 41 4.39 5.99 9.27
N GLY A 42 4.14 5.06 10.19
CA GLY A 42 2.91 5.11 10.97
C GLY A 42 3.07 6.25 11.97
N ASP A 43 2.09 7.15 12.07
CA ASP A 43 2.17 8.46 12.74
C ASP A 43 3.01 8.43 14.04
N SER A 44 4.29 8.77 13.92
CA SER A 44 5.27 8.74 15.01
C SER A 44 5.44 10.12 15.64
N GLU A 45 4.35 10.89 15.73
CA GLU A 45 4.33 12.18 16.44
C GLU A 45 3.92 12.01 17.91
N GLY A 46 4.35 10.92 18.58
CA GLY A 46 3.81 10.62 19.91
C GLY A 46 4.54 9.67 20.84
N LEU A 47 5.80 9.29 20.61
CA LEU A 47 6.51 8.40 21.55
C LEU A 47 7.90 8.94 21.87
N SER A 48 7.93 9.65 23.00
CA SER A 48 9.11 10.01 23.78
C SER A 48 10.04 8.82 24.01
N ASP A 49 11.34 9.11 23.88
CA ASP A 49 12.49 8.51 24.57
C ASP A 49 12.20 7.24 25.40
N GLY A 50 12.65 6.08 24.90
CA GLY A 50 12.74 4.85 25.69
C GLY A 50 11.92 3.68 25.16
N ALA A 51 12.64 2.61 24.77
CA ALA A 51 12.15 1.25 24.47
C ALA A 51 11.44 1.03 23.11
N ARG A 52 12.23 0.87 22.05
CA ARG A 52 11.88 -0.11 20.99
C ARG A 52 12.88 -1.27 21.05
N PRO A 53 12.58 -2.39 21.72
CA PRO A 53 13.37 -3.61 21.56
C PRO A 53 13.12 -4.13 20.13
N LEU A 54 14.09 -3.97 19.22
CA LEU A 54 14.05 -4.49 17.84
C LEU A 54 12.65 -4.46 17.18
N GLY A 55 12.03 -3.27 17.12
CA GLY A 55 10.74 -3.11 16.46
C GLY A 55 10.89 -3.40 14.97
N THR A 56 10.43 -4.58 14.53
CA THR A 56 10.28 -4.86 13.11
C THR A 56 9.25 -3.87 12.59
N ASP A 57 9.64 -2.97 11.70
CA ASP A 57 8.72 -2.00 11.14
C ASP A 57 7.71 -2.75 10.25
N ASP A 58 6.60 -3.14 10.88
CA ASP A 58 5.49 -3.84 10.26
C ASP A 58 4.61 -2.90 9.45
N THR A 59 4.97 -1.63 9.28
CA THR A 59 4.16 -0.66 8.53
C THR A 59 4.98 0.03 7.46
N VAL A 60 4.37 0.19 6.29
CA VAL A 60 4.92 0.97 5.17
C VAL A 60 3.93 2.06 4.77
N THR A 61 4.47 3.20 4.37
CA THR A 61 3.68 4.24 3.71
C THR A 61 4.06 4.28 2.24
N VAL A 62 3.09 4.17 1.35
CA VAL A 62 3.23 4.25 -0.10
C VAL A 62 2.55 5.53 -0.60
N HIS A 63 3.29 6.34 -1.34
CA HIS A 63 2.78 7.53 -2.02
C HIS A 63 2.51 7.18 -3.49
N LEU A 64 1.24 7.14 -3.86
CA LEU A 64 0.79 6.82 -5.20
C LEU A 64 0.77 8.06 -6.11
N PRO A 65 1.03 7.87 -7.42
CA PRO A 65 1.02 8.96 -8.37
C PRO A 65 -0.41 9.45 -8.62
N LYS A 66 -0.57 10.72 -8.99
CA LYS A 66 -1.86 11.34 -9.32
C LYS A 66 -2.63 10.61 -10.41
N ALA A 67 -1.91 9.94 -11.32
CA ALA A 67 -2.48 9.14 -12.39
C ALA A 67 -3.15 7.85 -11.88
N TYR A 68 -2.79 7.37 -10.69
CA TYR A 68 -3.38 6.18 -10.09
C TYR A 68 -4.74 6.50 -9.46
N LYS A 69 -5.82 6.04 -10.09
CA LYS A 69 -7.21 6.34 -9.69
C LYS A 69 -7.96 5.15 -9.09
N ALA A 70 -7.44 3.94 -9.21
CA ALA A 70 -8.15 2.75 -8.73
C ALA A 70 -8.21 2.71 -7.20
N SER A 71 -9.25 2.06 -6.66
CA SER A 71 -9.33 1.78 -5.23
C SER A 71 -8.22 0.82 -4.82
N VAL A 72 -7.63 1.08 -3.65
CA VAL A 72 -6.61 0.23 -3.02
C VAL A 72 -7.17 -0.52 -1.81
N ALA A 73 -8.49 -0.44 -1.60
CA ALA A 73 -9.18 -1.08 -0.49
C ALA A 73 -8.96 -2.60 -0.49
N GLY A 74 -8.34 -3.11 0.57
CA GLY A 74 -8.09 -4.54 0.71
C GLY A 74 -7.08 -5.11 -0.29
N CYS A 75 -6.32 -4.25 -0.97
CA CYS A 75 -5.16 -4.66 -1.75
C CYS A 75 -3.94 -4.91 -0.86
N GLU A 76 -2.93 -5.57 -1.41
CA GLU A 76 -1.64 -5.80 -0.76
C GLU A 76 -0.49 -5.31 -1.62
N PHE A 77 0.40 -4.49 -1.06
CA PHE A 77 1.65 -4.13 -1.71
C PHE A 77 2.70 -5.21 -1.49
N GLU A 78 3.49 -5.51 -2.51
CA GLU A 78 4.73 -6.26 -2.37
C GLU A 78 5.92 -5.32 -2.49
N ILE A 79 6.66 -5.20 -1.39
CA ILE A 79 7.83 -4.32 -1.27
C ILE A 79 8.97 -5.14 -0.69
N LEU A 80 10.10 -5.20 -1.41
CA LEU A 80 11.27 -5.99 -1.04
C LEU A 80 10.94 -7.46 -0.73
N GLY A 81 10.03 -8.06 -1.52
CA GLY A 81 9.61 -9.46 -1.36
C GLY A 81 8.71 -9.73 -0.14
N ARG A 82 8.19 -8.69 0.52
CA ARG A 82 7.25 -8.80 1.65
C ARG A 82 5.89 -8.21 1.28
N ARG A 83 4.82 -8.82 1.78
CA ARG A 83 3.44 -8.37 1.57
C ARG A 83 2.98 -7.42 2.68
N TYR A 84 2.33 -6.34 2.27
CA TYR A 84 1.76 -5.32 3.16
C TYR A 84 0.32 -5.02 2.75
N ARG A 85 -0.63 -5.35 3.61
CA ARG A 85 -2.05 -5.10 3.39
C ARG A 85 -2.40 -3.64 3.64
N VAL A 86 -3.07 -3.03 2.68
CA VAL A 86 -3.51 -1.63 2.75
C VAL A 86 -4.52 -1.43 3.89
N GLU A 87 -4.30 -0.39 4.68
CA GLU A 87 -5.21 0.07 5.71
C GLU A 87 -6.20 1.08 5.12
N GLY A 88 -7.43 0.62 4.84
CA GLY A 88 -8.52 1.46 4.32
C GLY A 88 -8.46 1.73 2.80
N ASP A 89 -9.06 2.84 2.38
CA ASP A 89 -9.02 3.34 0.98
C ASP A 89 -8.79 4.85 0.99
N PRO A 90 -7.57 5.32 1.32
CA PRO A 90 -7.31 6.74 1.52
C PRO A 90 -7.52 7.51 0.23
N VAL A 91 -8.14 8.69 0.28
CA VAL A 91 -8.35 9.53 -0.91
C VAL A 91 -7.13 10.43 -1.12
N GLY A 92 -6.74 10.65 -2.38
CA GLY A 92 -5.65 11.59 -2.69
C GLY A 92 -6.05 13.04 -2.47
N TYR A 93 -5.09 13.87 -2.08
CA TYR A 93 -5.22 15.32 -2.04
C TYR A 93 -5.58 15.91 -3.41
N MET A 94 -6.16 17.10 -3.40
CA MET A 94 -6.56 17.81 -4.63
C MET A 94 -5.37 17.96 -5.58
N PRO A 95 -5.43 17.40 -6.81
CA PRO A 95 -4.30 17.39 -7.74
C PRO A 95 -3.77 18.78 -8.11
N GLU A 96 -4.65 19.78 -8.10
CA GLU A 96 -4.36 21.19 -8.42
C GLU A 96 -3.58 21.90 -7.31
N LEU A 97 -3.76 21.47 -6.05
CA LEU A 97 -3.14 22.08 -4.87
C LEU A 97 -1.94 21.30 -4.35
N THR A 98 -1.69 20.09 -4.88
CA THR A 98 -0.57 19.25 -4.46
C THR A 98 0.55 19.39 -5.47
N PRO A 99 1.71 19.99 -5.15
CA PRO A 99 2.83 20.04 -6.09
C PRO A 99 3.39 18.64 -6.37
N GLY A 100 4.00 18.47 -7.54
CA GLY A 100 4.64 17.21 -7.92
C GLY A 100 3.68 16.13 -8.45
N ARG A 101 4.18 14.89 -8.50
CA ARG A 101 3.51 13.75 -9.16
C ARG A 101 2.66 12.89 -8.25
N TYR A 102 2.87 12.97 -6.93
CA TYR A 102 2.19 12.14 -5.93
C TYR A 102 1.17 12.98 -5.18
N ASN A 103 0.00 12.42 -4.89
CA ASN A 103 -1.02 13.10 -4.10
C ASN A 103 -1.76 12.18 -3.13
N ARG A 104 -1.40 10.90 -3.06
CA ARG A 104 -2.17 9.92 -2.29
C ARG A 104 -1.23 9.13 -1.39
N ARG A 105 -1.33 9.36 -0.08
CA ARG A 105 -0.62 8.62 0.96
C ARG A 105 -1.43 7.37 1.31
N VAL A 106 -0.80 6.21 1.31
CA VAL A 106 -1.40 4.93 1.65
C VAL A 106 -0.58 4.25 2.72
N THR A 107 -1.19 3.95 3.86
CA THR A 107 -0.56 3.15 4.91
C THR A 107 -0.90 1.68 4.69
N ALA A 108 0.08 0.80 4.82
CA ALA A 108 -0.12 -0.64 4.71
C ALA A 108 0.67 -1.36 5.80
N ARG A 109 0.09 -2.42 6.35
CA ARG A 109 0.68 -3.23 7.42
C ARG A 109 1.14 -4.57 6.90
N ARG A 110 2.29 -5.06 7.36
CA ARG A 110 2.87 -6.33 7.00
C ARG A 110 1.88 -7.44 7.34
N VAL A 111 1.70 -8.34 6.38
CA VAL A 111 0.99 -9.58 6.59
C VAL A 111 2.02 -10.70 6.51
N ASP A 112 2.24 -11.38 7.64
CA ASP A 112 2.91 -12.67 7.61
C ASP A 112 1.85 -13.67 7.14
N GLY A 113 2.01 -14.14 5.91
CA GLY A 113 1.15 -15.16 5.31
C GLY A 113 1.35 -16.54 5.93
#